data_AF-A0A944NTA2-F1
#
_entry.id   AF-A0A944NTA2-F1
#
_cell.length_a   1.000
_cell.length_b   1.000
_cell.length_c   1.000
_cell.angle_alpha   90.00
_cell.angle_beta   90.00
_cell.angle_gamma   90.00
#
_symmetry.space_group_name_H-M   'P 1'
#
loop_
_entity.id
_entity.type
_entity.pdbx_description
1 polymer ?
#
loop_
_entity_poly.entity_id
_entity_poly.type
_entity_poly.pdbx_seq_one_letter_code
_entity_poly.pdbx_strand_id
1 'polypeptide(L)'
;MSEQGGVTPVQDLTPLEATLEIELLSRKLNGFDDAYYQNDAPTISDGDYDTLRQRLIDLEAAFPELAKADSPSQKVGAPVAAGFAKIAHAVPMLSLGNAFNDDDVAEFVERVRRFLGLGEDETVEIVCEPKIDGLSVSLRYEQGVFKQGATRG
;
A
#
# COMPACT_ATOMS: atom_id res chain seq x y z
N MET A 1 -18.17 32.54 0.24
CA MET A 1 -17.28 33.51 0.91
C MET A 1 -16.06 32.73 1.33
N SER A 2 -14.96 32.92 0.60
CA SER A 2 -13.74 32.13 0.68
C SER A 2 -12.81 32.79 1.69
N GLU A 3 -12.80 32.33 2.94
CA GLU A 3 -11.74 32.67 3.88
C GLU A 3 -10.55 31.75 3.61
N GLN A 4 -9.69 32.14 2.68
CA GLN A 4 -8.30 31.69 2.71
C GLN A 4 -7.58 32.50 3.77
N GLY A 5 -7.75 32.09 5.04
CA GLY A 5 -6.90 32.55 6.13
C GLY A 5 -5.48 32.06 5.85
N GLY A 6 -4.56 33.00 5.60
CA GLY A 6 -3.15 32.66 5.43
C GLY A 6 -2.65 31.92 6.67
N VAL A 7 -2.10 30.73 6.47
CA VAL A 7 -1.47 29.96 7.55
C VAL A 7 -0.27 30.76 8.05
N THR A 8 -0.30 31.19 9.31
CA THR A 8 0.81 31.91 9.93
C THR A 8 2.07 31.04 9.87
N PRO A 9 3.21 31.55 9.39
CA PRO A 9 4.47 30.80 9.40
C PRO A 9 4.80 30.30 10.81
N VAL A 10 5.34 29.09 10.93
CA VAL A 10 5.62 28.44 12.24
C VAL A 10 6.48 29.32 13.14
N GLN A 11 7.46 29.99 12.55
CA GLN A 11 8.39 30.91 13.22
C GLN A 11 7.74 32.15 13.84
N ASP A 12 6.52 32.50 13.42
CA ASP A 12 5.79 33.69 13.88
C ASP A 12 4.72 33.35 14.93
N LEU A 13 4.60 32.08 15.33
CA LEU A 13 3.62 31.63 16.32
C LEU A 13 4.13 31.81 17.75
N THR A 14 3.22 32.16 18.65
CA THR A 14 3.47 32.06 20.10
C THR A 14 3.36 30.61 20.58
N PRO A 15 3.98 30.24 21.71
CA PRO A 15 3.85 28.90 22.29
C PRO A 15 2.38 28.47 22.54
N LEU A 16 1.52 29.43 22.88
CA LEU A 16 0.08 29.16 23.08
C LEU A 16 -0.62 28.83 21.77
N GLU A 17 -0.35 29.58 20.70
CA GLU A 17 -0.92 29.33 19.37
C GLU A 17 -0.41 28.01 18.79
N ALA A 18 0.89 27.72 18.94
CA ALA A 18 1.48 26.46 18.53
C ALA A 18 0.86 25.27 19.27
N THR A 19 0.61 25.39 20.58
CA THR A 19 -0.07 24.36 21.38
C THR A 19 -1.46 24.06 20.83
N LEU A 20 -2.26 25.10 20.57
CA LEU A 20 -3.62 24.93 20.05
C LEU A 20 -3.63 24.32 18.64
N GLU A 21 -2.68 24.72 17.79
CA GLU A 21 -2.57 24.19 16.43
C GLU A 21 -2.12 22.72 16.43
N ILE A 22 -1.13 22.36 17.24
CA ILE A 22 -0.67 20.97 17.43
C ILE A 22 -1.83 20.08 17.90
N GLU A 23 -2.62 20.52 18.89
CA GLU A 23 -3.76 19.75 19.38
C GLU A 23 -4.89 19.60 18.36
N LEU A 24 -5.11 20.63 17.53
CA LEU A 24 -6.10 20.58 16.46
C LEU A 24 -5.66 19.61 15.36
N LEU A 25 -4.42 19.73 14.88
CA LEU A 25 -3.86 18.88 13.83
C LEU A 25 -3.77 17.43 14.29
N SER A 26 -3.31 17.18 15.51
CA SER A 26 -3.24 15.83 16.06
C SER A 26 -4.61 15.16 16.13
N ARG A 27 -5.65 15.89 16.52
CA ARG A 27 -7.03 15.38 16.52
C ARG A 27 -7.56 15.10 15.12
N LYS A 28 -7.32 15.99 14.17
CA LYS A 28 -7.74 15.81 12.77
C LYS A 28 -7.06 14.60 12.14
N LEU A 29 -5.73 14.50 12.26
CA LEU A 29 -4.96 13.39 11.70
C LEU A 29 -5.37 12.05 12.31
N ASN A 30 -5.55 11.95 13.62
CA ASN A 30 -6.09 10.72 14.24
C ASN A 30 -7.50 10.39 13.72
N GLY A 31 -8.38 11.39 13.54
CA GLY A 31 -9.71 11.17 12.97
C GLY A 31 -9.67 10.68 11.52
N PHE A 32 -8.72 11.18 10.72
CA PHE A 32 -8.50 10.69 9.36
C PHE A 32 -7.91 9.29 9.34
N ASP A 33 -6.95 9.00 10.23
CA ASP A 33 -6.40 7.65 10.40
C ASP A 33 -7.52 6.66 10.77
N ASP A 34 -8.39 7.00 11.73
CA ASP A 34 -9.51 6.13 12.12
C ASP A 34 -10.51 5.95 10.97
N ALA A 35 -10.83 7.01 10.22
CA ALA A 35 -11.73 6.92 9.05
C ALA A 35 -11.14 6.07 7.92
N TYR A 36 -9.82 6.18 7.69
CA TYR A 36 -9.09 5.45 6.67
C TYR A 36 -8.92 3.97 7.04
N TYR A 37 -8.46 3.67 8.27
CA TYR A 37 -8.11 2.30 8.67
C TYR A 37 -9.27 1.48 9.22
N GLN A 38 -10.29 2.10 9.85
CA GLN A 38 -11.38 1.37 10.49
C GLN A 38 -12.68 1.38 9.69
N ASN A 39 -12.93 2.44 8.91
CA ASN A 39 -14.23 2.68 8.27
C ASN A 39 -14.20 2.62 6.73
N ASP A 40 -13.03 2.43 6.11
CA ASP A 40 -12.82 2.43 4.65
C ASP A 40 -13.48 3.65 3.95
N ALA A 41 -13.48 4.80 4.65
CA ALA A 41 -14.21 6.01 4.26
C ALA A 41 -13.30 7.25 4.37
N PRO A 42 -12.25 7.35 3.53
CA PRO A 42 -11.38 8.53 3.53
C PRO A 42 -12.17 9.80 3.23
N THR A 43 -12.04 10.79 4.10
CA THR A 43 -12.78 12.07 3.99
C THR A 43 -11.95 13.19 3.35
N ILE A 44 -10.65 12.96 3.12
CA ILE A 44 -9.72 13.87 2.47
C ILE A 44 -8.79 13.11 1.51
N SER A 45 -8.14 13.83 0.58
CA SER A 45 -7.14 13.24 -0.31
C SER A 45 -5.81 13.00 0.41
N ASP A 46 -4.99 12.09 -0.13
CA ASP A 46 -3.65 11.81 0.41
C ASP A 46 -2.77 13.08 0.45
N GLY A 47 -2.87 13.95 -0.58
CA GLY A 47 -2.10 15.20 -0.62
C GLY A 47 -2.53 16.21 0.45
N ASP A 48 -3.81 16.27 0.80
CA ASP A 48 -4.30 17.11 1.90
C ASP A 48 -3.83 16.55 3.25
N TYR A 49 -3.85 15.21 3.40
CA TYR A 49 -3.34 14.54 4.60
C TYR A 49 -1.85 14.82 4.81
N ASP A 50 -1.05 14.65 3.76
CA ASP A 50 0.39 14.90 3.79
C ASP A 50 0.70 16.36 4.14
N THR A 51 -0.07 17.31 3.62
CA THR A 51 0.08 18.74 3.95
C THR A 51 -0.17 19.00 5.44
N LEU A 52 -1.24 18.42 6.01
CA LEU A 52 -1.55 18.56 7.43
C LEU A 52 -0.51 17.88 8.32
N ARG A 53 -0.01 16.72 7.89
CA ARG A 53 1.03 15.97 8.59
C ARG A 53 2.37 16.71 8.57
N GLN A 54 2.76 17.29 7.44
CA GLN A 54 3.97 18.09 7.32
C GLN A 54 3.90 19.32 8.23
N ARG A 55 2.75 20.01 8.28
CA ARG A 55 2.55 21.15 9.18
C ARG A 55 2.71 20.77 10.65
N LEU A 56 2.19 19.61 11.06
CA LEU A 56 2.37 19.10 12.44
C LEU A 56 3.85 18.84 12.74
N ILE A 57 4.59 18.22 11.81
CA ILE A 57 6.02 17.98 11.94
C ILE A 57 6.79 19.29 12.11
N ASP A 58 6.48 20.30 11.28
CA ASP A 58 7.17 21.59 11.33
C ASP A 58 6.92 22.32 12.67
N LEU A 59 5.69 22.25 13.21
CA LEU A 59 5.35 22.80 14.51
C LEU A 59 6.08 22.10 15.65
N GLU A 60 6.12 20.77 15.66
CA GLU A 60 6.81 20.00 16.70
C GLU A 60 8.34 20.15 16.63
N ALA A 61 8.89 20.40 15.44
CA ALA A 61 10.30 20.72 15.27
C ALA A 61 10.65 22.12 15.82
N ALA A 62 9.75 23.10 15.65
CA ALA A 62 9.94 24.46 16.16
C ALA A 62 9.65 24.61 17.66
N PHE A 63 8.78 23.76 18.21
CA PHE A 63 8.41 23.72 19.63
C PHE A 63 8.60 22.31 20.21
N PRO A 64 9.85 21.83 20.38
CA PRO A 64 10.14 20.45 20.81
C PRO A 64 9.51 20.07 22.15
N GLU A 65 9.31 21.04 23.04
CA GLU A 65 8.67 20.86 24.35
C GLU A 65 7.17 20.52 24.26
N LEU A 66 6.53 20.79 23.12
CA LEU A 66 5.12 20.50 22.86
C LEU A 66 4.90 19.16 22.16
N ALA A 67 5.96 18.52 21.66
CA ALA A 67 5.89 17.24 20.96
C ALA A 67 5.52 16.10 21.94
N LYS A 68 4.38 15.45 21.71
CA LYS A 68 3.91 14.32 22.52
C LYS A 68 4.41 13.00 21.95
N ALA A 69 4.72 12.03 22.83
CA ALA A 69 5.20 10.71 22.43
C ALA A 69 4.16 9.90 21.61
N ASP A 70 2.88 10.21 21.75
CA ASP A 70 1.77 9.60 21.02
C ASP A 70 1.31 10.41 19.79
N SER A 71 2.08 11.43 19.40
CA SER A 71 1.74 12.29 18.26
C SER A 71 1.61 11.50 16.96
N PRO A 72 0.62 11.79 16.10
CA PRO A 72 0.47 11.18 14.78
C PRO A 72 1.71 11.33 13.89
N SER A 73 2.50 12.39 14.07
CA SER A 73 3.75 12.64 13.34
C SER A 73 4.79 11.54 13.60
N GLN A 74 4.78 10.94 14.80
CA GLN A 74 5.70 9.90 15.26
C GLN A 74 5.28 8.50 14.82
N LYS A 75 4.02 8.31 14.42
CA LYS A 75 3.52 7.03 13.88
C LYS A 75 4.05 6.86 12.44
N VAL A 76 5.13 6.10 12.26
CA VAL A 76 5.66 5.76 10.92
C VAL A 76 4.89 4.57 10.37
N GLY A 77 4.07 4.82 9.35
CA GLY A 77 3.27 3.80 8.68
C GLY A 77 2.04 3.37 9.48
N ALA A 78 1.01 2.95 8.75
CA ALA A 78 -0.17 2.33 9.33
C ALA A 78 0.22 1.14 10.24
N PRO A 79 -0.40 0.98 11.41
CA PRO A 79 -0.42 -0.35 12.01
C PRO A 79 -1.03 -1.32 10.99
N VAL A 80 -0.35 -2.45 10.73
CA VAL A 80 -0.88 -3.52 9.86
C VAL A 80 -2.30 -3.82 10.33
N ALA A 81 -3.29 -3.63 9.45
CA ALA A 81 -4.69 -3.79 9.82
C ALA A 81 -4.87 -5.14 10.55
N ALA A 82 -5.23 -5.06 11.83
CA ALA A 82 -5.57 -6.23 12.61
C ALA A 82 -6.93 -6.72 12.08
N GLY A 83 -6.96 -7.80 11.30
CA GLY A 83 -8.25 -8.29 10.76
C GLY A 83 -8.21 -9.22 9.55
N PHE A 84 -7.05 -9.48 8.93
CA PHE A 84 -7.03 -10.46 7.84
C PHE A 84 -7.19 -11.88 8.38
N ALA A 85 -8.36 -12.45 8.16
CA ALA A 85 -8.60 -13.87 8.40
C ALA A 85 -7.71 -14.69 7.45
N LYS A 86 -7.01 -15.69 8.00
CA LYS A 86 -6.29 -16.67 7.16
C LYS A 86 -7.31 -17.46 6.37
N ILE A 87 -7.12 -17.50 5.05
CA ILE A 87 -7.97 -18.26 4.14
C ILE A 87 -7.09 -19.31 3.48
N ALA A 88 -7.54 -20.56 3.52
CA ALA A 88 -6.91 -21.61 2.73
C ALA A 88 -7.27 -21.39 1.25
N HIS A 89 -6.25 -21.28 0.41
CA HIS A 89 -6.45 -21.24 -1.04
C HIS A 89 -7.05 -22.56 -1.52
N ALA A 90 -8.12 -22.49 -2.32
CA ALA A 90 -8.78 -23.68 -2.87
C ALA A 90 -7.86 -24.48 -3.81
N VAL A 91 -6.95 -23.77 -4.51
CA VAL A 91 -5.89 -24.34 -5.34
C VAL A 91 -4.56 -23.70 -4.92
N PRO A 92 -3.48 -24.47 -4.73
CA PRO A 92 -2.18 -23.91 -4.37
C PRO A 92 -1.69 -22.87 -5.40
N MET A 93 -1.29 -21.70 -4.92
CA MET A 93 -0.61 -20.70 -5.74
C MET A 93 0.87 -21.08 -5.90
N LEU A 94 1.21 -21.70 -7.03
CA LEU A 94 2.56 -22.16 -7.35
C LEU A 94 3.52 -21.00 -7.67
N SER A 95 4.82 -21.26 -7.52
CA SER A 95 5.87 -20.39 -8.07
C SER A 95 6.31 -20.89 -9.45
N LEU A 96 6.84 -19.98 -10.24
CA LEU A 96 7.48 -20.31 -11.52
C LEU A 96 8.97 -20.58 -11.31
N GLY A 97 9.54 -21.41 -12.18
CA GLY A 97 10.99 -21.50 -12.34
C GLY A 97 11.53 -20.24 -13.02
N ASN A 98 12.83 -19.96 -12.82
CA ASN A 98 13.50 -18.83 -13.45
C ASN A 98 14.39 -19.30 -14.61
N ALA A 99 14.54 -18.43 -15.61
CA ALA A 99 15.53 -18.53 -16.67
C ALA A 99 16.25 -17.17 -16.74
N PHE A 100 17.58 -17.18 -16.77
CA PHE A 100 18.42 -15.99 -16.71
C PHE A 100 19.19 -15.73 -18.01
N ASN A 101 19.29 -16.74 -18.88
CA ASN A 101 19.96 -16.68 -20.16
C ASN A 101 19.18 -17.48 -21.23
N ASP A 102 19.62 -17.39 -22.48
CA ASP A 102 18.94 -18.03 -23.62
C ASP A 102 19.01 -19.56 -23.57
N ASP A 103 20.09 -20.13 -23.02
CA ASP A 103 20.23 -21.59 -22.89
C ASP A 103 19.20 -22.16 -21.90
N ASP A 104 18.93 -21.46 -20.79
CA ASP A 104 17.89 -21.84 -19.82
C ASP A 104 16.50 -21.93 -20.49
N VAL A 105 16.22 -21.01 -21.41
CA VAL A 105 14.97 -20.98 -22.18
C VAL A 105 14.94 -22.12 -23.19
N ALA A 106 16.03 -22.35 -23.92
CA ALA A 106 16.13 -23.47 -24.86
C ALA A 106 15.92 -24.83 -24.15
N GLU A 107 16.55 -25.04 -22.99
CA GLU A 107 16.36 -26.23 -22.18
C GLU A 107 14.91 -26.40 -21.69
N PHE A 108 14.26 -25.29 -21.30
CA PHE A 108 12.84 -25.30 -20.94
C PHE A 108 11.97 -25.77 -22.11
N VAL A 109 12.18 -25.23 -23.31
CA VAL A 109 11.44 -25.61 -24.52
C VAL A 109 11.66 -27.08 -24.87
N GLU A 110 12.91 -27.57 -24.79
CA GLU A 110 13.23 -28.98 -25.04
C GLU A 110 12.60 -29.93 -24.01
N ARG A 111 12.47 -29.50 -22.75
CA ARG A 111 11.76 -30.26 -21.72
C ARG A 111 10.26 -30.33 -22.01
N VAL A 112 9.65 -29.22 -22.46
CA VAL A 112 8.24 -29.18 -22.86
C VAL A 112 8.00 -30.09 -24.07
N ARG A 113 8.85 -30.00 -25.10
CA ARG A 113 8.79 -30.83 -26.31
C ARG A 113 8.81 -32.32 -25.97
N ARG A 114 9.77 -32.74 -25.14
CA ARG A 114 9.86 -34.14 -24.65
C ARG A 114 8.66 -34.57 -23.83
N PHE A 115 8.15 -33.70 -22.95
CA PHE A 115 6.98 -34.01 -22.11
C PHE A 115 5.70 -34.23 -22.95
N LEU A 116 5.55 -33.45 -24.02
CA LEU A 116 4.40 -33.53 -24.92
C LEU A 116 4.57 -34.56 -26.05
N GLY A 117 5.78 -35.09 -26.25
CA GLY A 117 6.07 -36.07 -27.31
C GLY A 117 6.13 -35.48 -28.71
N LEU A 118 6.48 -34.21 -28.84
CA LEU A 118 6.51 -33.47 -30.11
C LEU A 118 7.82 -33.77 -30.89
N GLY A 119 7.72 -33.93 -32.21
CA GLY A 119 8.86 -34.07 -33.13
C GLY A 119 9.61 -32.77 -33.37
N GLU A 120 10.76 -32.82 -34.04
CA GLU A 120 11.64 -31.65 -34.29
C GLU A 120 10.95 -30.54 -35.11
N ASP A 121 10.10 -30.91 -36.06
CA ASP A 121 9.40 -29.96 -36.94
C ASP A 121 8.10 -29.41 -36.32
N GLU A 122 7.68 -29.95 -35.17
CA GLU A 122 6.48 -29.48 -34.49
C GLU A 122 6.77 -28.24 -33.65
N THR A 123 5.87 -27.26 -33.74
CA THR A 123 6.03 -25.96 -33.07
C THR A 123 5.47 -26.03 -31.64
N VAL A 124 6.27 -25.58 -30.67
CA VAL A 124 5.78 -25.30 -29.31
C VAL A 124 5.23 -23.87 -29.29
N GLU A 125 3.91 -23.72 -29.21
CA GLU A 125 3.29 -22.41 -29.04
C GLU A 125 3.53 -21.89 -27.62
N ILE A 126 4.03 -20.66 -27.49
CA ILE A 126 4.36 -20.02 -26.21
C ILE A 126 3.69 -18.66 -26.15
N VAL A 127 3.02 -18.39 -25.04
CA VAL A 127 2.53 -17.06 -24.70
C VAL A 127 3.56 -16.38 -23.80
N CYS A 128 4.01 -15.19 -24.20
CA CYS A 128 4.95 -14.38 -23.44
C CYS A 128 4.22 -13.19 -22.83
N GLU A 129 4.26 -13.09 -21.49
CA GLU A 129 3.66 -11.99 -20.74
C GLU A 129 4.73 -11.28 -19.91
N PRO A 130 4.69 -9.95 -19.78
CA PRO A 130 5.57 -9.23 -18.87
C PRO A 130 5.36 -9.70 -17.43
N LYS A 131 6.45 -10.02 -16.72
CA LYS A 131 6.38 -10.33 -15.29
C LYS A 131 6.14 -9.05 -14.50
N ILE A 132 4.92 -8.89 -13.99
CA ILE A 132 4.56 -7.78 -13.10
C ILE A 132 5.28 -7.96 -11.76
N ASP A 133 6.02 -6.94 -11.33
CA ASP A 133 6.66 -6.92 -10.02
C ASP A 133 5.71 -6.31 -8.98
N GLY A 134 5.03 -7.18 -8.24
CA GLY A 134 3.98 -6.78 -7.31
C GLY A 134 3.54 -7.92 -6.40
N LEU A 135 2.39 -7.75 -5.75
CA LEU A 135 1.83 -8.76 -4.85
C LEU A 135 0.92 -9.73 -5.60
N SER A 136 1.14 -11.03 -5.40
CA SER A 136 0.25 -12.06 -5.92
C SER A 136 -1.08 -12.08 -5.15
N VAL A 137 -2.18 -12.04 -5.90
CA VAL A 137 -3.55 -12.09 -5.36
C VAL A 137 -4.35 -13.22 -6.00
N SER A 138 -5.33 -13.75 -5.27
CA SER A 138 -6.31 -14.73 -5.71
C SER A 138 -7.70 -14.14 -5.51
N LEU A 139 -8.53 -14.18 -6.55
CA LEU A 139 -9.90 -13.66 -6.53
C LEU A 139 -10.89 -14.81 -6.79
N ARG A 140 -11.81 -15.03 -5.85
CA ARG A 140 -12.89 -16.01 -5.99
C ARG A 140 -14.15 -15.33 -6.46
N TYR A 141 -14.71 -15.85 -7.55
CA TYR A 141 -16.02 -15.49 -8.06
C TYR A 141 -16.93 -16.71 -8.01
N GLU A 142 -18.19 -16.50 -7.64
CA GLU A 142 -19.23 -17.52 -7.67
C GLU A 142 -20.40 -16.97 -8.49
N GLN A 143 -20.79 -17.69 -9.54
CA GLN A 143 -21.85 -17.26 -10.47
C GLN A 143 -21.61 -15.85 -11.04
N GLY A 144 -20.35 -15.51 -11.32
CA GLY A 144 -19.94 -14.19 -11.81
C GLY A 144 -19.89 -13.09 -10.75
N VAL A 145 -20.22 -13.38 -9.49
CA VAL A 145 -20.19 -12.42 -8.38
C VAL A 145 -18.90 -12.57 -7.59
N PHE A 146 -18.20 -11.47 -7.35
CA PHE A 146 -17.01 -11.45 -6.51
C PHE A 146 -17.36 -11.85 -5.07
N LYS A 147 -16.61 -12.81 -4.50
CA LYS A 147 -16.83 -13.32 -3.15
C LYS A 147 -15.67 -13.03 -2.21
N GLN A 148 -14.44 -13.09 -2.71
CA GLN A 148 -13.27 -13.06 -1.85
C GLN A 148 -12.02 -12.70 -2.63
N GLY A 149 -11.16 -11.87 -2.03
CA GLY A 149 -9.77 -11.68 -2.44
C GLY A 149 -8.83 -12.15 -1.33
N ALA A 150 -7.73 -12.80 -1.71
CA ALA A 150 -6.70 -13.23 -0.78
C ALA A 150 -5.31 -12.94 -1.36
N THR A 151 -4.37 -12.60 -0.48
CA THR A 151 -2.95 -12.57 -0.84
C THR A 151 -2.42 -14.00 -0.97
N ARG A 152 -1.29 -14.18 -1.66
CA ARG A 152 -0.66 -15.51 -1.75
C ARG A 152 -0.24 -16.09 -0.40
N GLY A 153 0.20 -15.24 0.53
CA GLY A 153 0.60 -15.62 1.90
C GLY A 153 -0.58 -15.94 2.80
#